data_AF-A0A167VC92-F1
#
_entry.id   AF-A0A167VC92-F1
#
_cell.length_a   1.000
_cell.length_b   1.000
_cell.length_c   1.000
_cell.angle_alpha   90.00
_cell.angle_beta   90.00
_cell.angle_gamma   90.00
#
_symmetry.space_group_name_H-M   'P 1'
#
loop_
_entity.id
_entity.type
_entity.pdbx_description
1 polymer ?
#
loop_
_entity_poly.entity_id
_entity_poly.type
_entity_poly.pdbx_seq_one_letter_code
_entity_poly.pdbx_strand_id
1 'polypeptide(L)'
;GRNGGHLTPATYRDFYGLQQMYGTDQALRSLAIENYTVSSLLSIIESEGLADSVNLAALGHNSLLLNDLEVAQAHVDLQAAQAAGVDVSQVEWLDAEQMNKVRWCIP
;
A
#
# COMPACT_ATOMS: atom_id res chain seq x y z
N GLY A 1 4.71 -14.30 -5.87
CA GLY A 1 5.38 -13.28 -5.02
C GLY A 1 4.47 -12.88 -3.88
N ARG A 2 5.00 -12.33 -2.78
CA ARG A 2 4.23 -11.94 -1.58
C ARG A 2 3.13 -10.89 -1.82
N ASN A 3 3.06 -10.29 -3.01
CA ASN A 3 2.04 -9.33 -3.46
C ASN A 3 1.13 -9.86 -4.59
N GLY A 4 1.12 -11.17 -4.86
CA GLY A 4 0.31 -11.74 -5.95
C GLY A 4 0.70 -11.28 -7.36
N GLY A 5 1.87 -10.65 -7.54
CA GLY A 5 2.32 -10.09 -8.82
C GLY A 5 2.24 -8.56 -8.91
N HIS A 6 1.70 -7.89 -7.88
CA HIS A 6 1.58 -6.43 -7.86
C HIS A 6 2.83 -5.77 -7.27
N LEU A 7 3.39 -4.82 -8.03
CA LEU A 7 4.50 -3.98 -7.59
C LEU A 7 3.93 -2.62 -7.15
N THR A 8 3.24 -2.61 -6.01
CA THR A 8 2.63 -1.39 -5.44
C THR A 8 3.27 -1.13 -4.07
N PRO A 9 3.79 0.08 -3.82
CA PRO A 9 4.42 0.39 -2.53
C PRO A 9 3.36 0.51 -1.44
N ALA A 10 3.74 0.25 -0.19
CA ALA A 10 2.89 0.54 0.95
C ALA A 10 2.61 2.05 1.06
N THR A 11 1.34 2.43 1.17
CA THR A 11 0.94 3.83 1.41
C THR A 11 1.16 4.24 2.87
N TYR A 12 0.74 3.39 3.83
CA TYR A 12 0.85 3.64 5.26
C TYR A 12 0.92 2.37 6.11
N ARG A 13 0.97 1.18 5.49
CA ARG A 13 0.93 -0.11 6.20
C ARG A 13 2.11 -0.27 7.15
N ASP A 14 1.84 -0.82 8.35
CA ASP A 14 2.82 -1.08 9.41
C ASP A 14 3.49 0.20 9.97
N PHE A 15 3.01 1.39 9.59
CA PHE A 15 3.66 2.66 9.93
C PHE A 15 3.75 2.87 11.44
N TYR A 16 2.69 2.57 12.19
CA TYR A 16 2.71 2.72 13.64
C TYR A 16 3.75 1.78 14.27
N GLY A 17 3.81 0.53 13.81
CA GLY A 17 4.81 -0.44 14.28
C GLY A 17 6.24 0.03 14.02
N LEU A 18 6.52 0.51 12.80
CA LEU A 18 7.81 1.07 12.42
C LEU A 18 8.16 2.32 13.25
N GLN A 19 7.18 3.18 13.48
CA GLN A 19 7.33 4.39 14.29
C GLN A 19 7.66 4.05 15.75
N GLN A 20 6.98 3.08 16.35
CA GLN A 20 7.26 2.66 17.73
C GLN A 20 8.65 2.03 17.87
N MET A 21 9.08 1.27 16.85
CA MET A 21 10.35 0.53 16.91
C MET A 21 11.57 1.40 16.61
N TYR A 22 11.44 2.34 15.66
CA TYR A 22 12.59 3.06 15.09
C TYR A 22 12.44 4.59 15.09
N GLY A 23 11.29 5.12 15.53
CA GLY A 23 10.97 6.54 15.49
C GLY A 23 10.40 7.00 14.16
N THR A 24 9.76 8.19 14.19
CA THR A 24 9.04 8.76 13.04
C THR A 24 9.92 8.94 11.80
N ASP A 25 11.14 9.45 11.96
CA ASP A 25 12.05 9.69 10.83
C ASP A 25 12.40 8.42 10.08
N GLN A 26 12.61 7.31 10.81
CA GLN A 26 12.91 6.02 10.19
C GLN A 26 11.67 5.43 9.51
N ALA A 27 10.49 5.53 10.13
CA ALA A 27 9.24 5.09 9.52
C ALA A 27 8.95 5.83 8.19
N LEU A 28 9.15 7.15 8.15
CA LEU A 28 9.03 7.95 6.93
C LEU A 28 10.06 7.55 5.87
N ARG A 29 11.31 7.31 6.27
CA ARG A 29 12.36 6.84 5.35
C ARG A 29 12.05 5.47 4.78
N SER A 30 11.47 4.55 5.57
CA SER A 30 11.05 3.24 5.07
C SER A 30 10.03 3.36 3.93
N LEU A 31 8.99 4.18 4.09
CA LEU A 31 8.01 4.44 3.02
C LEU A 31 8.68 5.09 1.80
N ALA A 32 9.59 6.05 2.00
CA ALA A 32 10.29 6.73 0.91
C ALA A 32 11.18 5.77 0.10
N ILE A 33 11.89 4.87 0.78
CA ILE A 33 12.74 3.86 0.13
C ILE A 33 11.89 2.88 -0.68
N GLU A 34 10.76 2.43 -0.15
CA GLU A 34 9.86 1.53 -0.88
C GLU A 34 9.29 2.21 -2.12
N ASN A 35 8.79 3.45 -1.99
CA ASN A 35 8.29 4.25 -3.13
C ASN A 35 9.37 4.46 -4.20
N TYR A 36 10.59 4.82 -3.79
CA TYR A 36 11.72 4.99 -4.71
C TYR A 36 12.08 3.69 -5.42
N THR A 37 12.11 2.57 -4.69
CA THR A 37 12.45 1.26 -5.24
C THR A 37 11.41 0.83 -6.27
N VAL A 38 10.12 0.94 -5.95
CA VAL A 38 9.04 0.63 -6.89
C VAL A 38 9.11 1.53 -8.12
N SER A 39 9.24 2.85 -7.94
CA SER A 39 9.30 3.79 -9.06
C SER A 39 10.50 3.52 -9.98
N SER A 40 11.66 3.19 -9.40
CA SER A 40 12.87 2.86 -10.16
C SER A 40 12.71 1.57 -10.95
N LEU A 41 12.12 0.54 -10.34
CA LEU A 41 11.83 -0.73 -11.02
C LEU A 41 10.85 -0.55 -12.17
N LEU A 42 9.76 0.20 -11.96
CA LEU A 42 8.79 0.52 -13.02
C LEU A 42 9.46 1.26 -14.17
N SER A 43 10.29 2.28 -13.87
CA SER A 43 11.02 3.03 -14.88
C SER A 43 11.95 2.14 -15.72
N ILE A 44 12.64 1.16 -15.12
CA ILE A 44 13.49 0.20 -15.84
C ILE A 44 12.64 -0.73 -16.71
N ILE A 45 11.55 -1.27 -16.17
CA ILE A 45 10.65 -2.17 -16.91
C ILE A 45 10.08 -1.47 -18.14
N GLU A 46 9.68 -0.20 -17.99
CA GLU A 46 9.19 0.64 -19.08
C GLU A 46 10.29 0.96 -20.09
N SER A 47 11.48 1.39 -19.65
CA SER A 47 12.57 1.79 -20.55
C SER A 47 13.11 0.64 -21.38
N GLU A 48 13.10 -0.58 -20.84
CA GLU A 48 13.57 -1.79 -21.51
C GLU A 48 12.46 -2.55 -22.26
N GLY A 49 11.21 -2.06 -22.24
CA GLY A 49 10.08 -2.71 -22.91
C GLY A 49 9.74 -4.08 -22.33
N LEU A 50 9.97 -4.29 -21.04
CA LEU A 50 9.84 -5.60 -20.38
C LEU A 50 8.46 -5.86 -19.77
N ALA A 51 7.51 -4.94 -19.89
CA ALA A 51 6.20 -5.01 -19.22
C ALA A 51 5.47 -6.35 -19.44
N ASP A 52 5.41 -6.83 -20.69
CA ASP A 52 4.80 -8.13 -21.04
C ASP A 52 5.58 -9.32 -20.48
N SER A 53 6.91 -9.18 -20.36
CA SER A 53 7.79 -10.25 -19.84
C SER A 53 7.67 -10.42 -18.33
N VAL A 54 7.37 -9.35 -17.60
CA VAL A 54 7.20 -9.39 -16.15
C VAL A 54 5.75 -9.60 -15.71
N ASN A 55 4.81 -9.69 -16.67
CA ASN A 55 3.36 -9.80 -16.43
C ASN A 55 2.89 -8.86 -15.31
N LEU A 56 3.24 -7.58 -15.43
CA LEU A 56 2.93 -6.59 -14.43
C LEU A 56 1.48 -6.12 -14.57
N ALA A 57 0.65 -6.39 -13.57
CA ALA A 57 -0.70 -5.84 -13.51
C ALA A 57 -0.67 -4.40 -12.98
N ALA A 58 -1.09 -3.44 -13.81
CA ALA A 58 -1.23 -2.03 -13.44
C ALA A 58 -2.52 -1.80 -12.63
N LEU A 59 -2.59 -2.37 -11.43
CA LEU A 59 -3.74 -2.25 -10.55
C LEU A 59 -3.32 -1.64 -9.21
N GLY A 60 -4.24 -0.90 -8.59
CA GLY A 60 -4.08 -0.37 -7.25
C GLY A 60 -3.94 -1.48 -6.20
N HIS A 61 -3.65 -1.07 -4.97
CA HIS A 61 -3.47 -2.01 -3.86
C HIS A 61 -4.71 -2.07 -2.98
N ASN A 62 -5.38 -3.23 -2.97
CA ASN A 62 -6.52 -3.50 -2.10
C ASN A 62 -6.08 -4.35 -0.90
N SER A 63 -6.53 -3.97 0.30
CA SER A 63 -6.32 -4.75 1.53
C SER A 63 -7.67 -5.24 2.06
N LEU A 64 -7.85 -6.55 2.16
CA LEU A 64 -8.99 -7.14 2.86
C LEU A 64 -8.64 -7.32 4.33
N LEU A 65 -9.48 -6.76 5.20
CA LEU A 65 -9.39 -6.88 6.65
C LEU A 65 -10.55 -7.77 7.09
N LEU A 66 -10.23 -8.93 7.66
CA LEU A 66 -11.17 -10.02 7.91
C LEU A 66 -11.67 -10.06 9.36
N ASN A 67 -11.05 -9.28 10.25
CA ASN A 67 -11.44 -9.21 11.65
C ASN A 67 -11.19 -7.82 12.26
N ASP A 68 -11.79 -7.58 13.42
CA ASP A 68 -11.74 -6.29 14.11
C ASP A 68 -10.33 -5.86 14.52
N LEU A 69 -9.42 -6.81 14.79
CA LEU A 69 -8.03 -6.51 15.13
C LEU A 69 -7.28 -5.93 13.92
N GLU A 70 -7.47 -6.52 12.74
CA GLU A 70 -6.89 -6.02 11.49
C GLU A 70 -7.43 -4.64 11.13
N VAL A 71 -8.74 -4.41 11.32
CA VAL A 71 -9.38 -3.10 11.14
C VAL A 71 -8.79 -2.07 12.10
N ALA A 72 -8.70 -2.39 13.38
CA ALA A 72 -8.13 -1.50 14.39
C ALA A 72 -6.67 -1.17 14.08
N GLN A 73 -5.86 -2.16 13.71
CA GLN A 73 -4.45 -1.95 13.39
C GLN A 73 -4.27 -1.06 12.16
N ALA A 74 -5.03 -1.29 11.09
CA ALA A 74 -4.96 -0.47 9.90
C ALA A 74 -5.43 0.98 10.16
N HIS A 75 -6.40 1.20 11.05
CA HIS A 75 -6.77 2.55 11.48
C HIS A 75 -5.66 3.24 12.29
N VAL A 76 -5.00 2.52 13.19
CA VAL A 76 -3.87 3.04 13.97
C VAL A 76 -2.72 3.45 13.06
N ASP A 77 -2.36 2.61 12.09
CA ASP A 77 -1.34 2.93 11.10
C ASP A 77 -1.70 4.17 10.28
N LEU A 78 -2.95 4.27 9.81
CA LEU A 78 -3.43 5.42 9.03
C LEU A 78 -3.32 6.73 9.83
N GLN A 79 -3.80 6.73 11.07
CA GLN A 79 -3.76 7.90 11.94
C GLN A 79 -2.32 8.32 12.26
N ALA A 80 -1.45 7.34 12.54
CA ALA A 80 -0.04 7.60 12.80
C ALA A 80 0.68 8.20 11.59
N ALA A 81 0.42 7.67 10.40
CA ALA A 81 0.96 8.18 9.15
C ALA A 81 0.47 9.60 8.85
N GLN A 82 -0.84 9.87 9.02
CA GLN A 82 -1.43 11.21 8.88
C GLN A 82 -0.78 12.21 9.83
N ALA A 83 -0.63 11.84 11.11
CA ALA A 83 0.00 12.70 12.12
C ALA A 83 1.48 12.99 11.81
N ALA A 84 2.16 12.07 11.11
CA ALA A 84 3.53 12.23 10.63
C ALA A 84 3.64 13.00 9.30
N GLY A 85 2.52 13.42 8.70
CA GLY A 85 2.49 14.19 7.46
C GLY A 85 2.57 13.35 6.18
N VAL A 86 2.32 12.04 6.25
CA VAL A 86 2.18 11.19 5.05
C VAL A 86 0.89 11.56 4.32
N ASP A 87 0.98 11.76 2.99
CA ASP A 87 -0.20 11.95 2.17
C ASP A 87 -0.95 10.62 1.98
N VAL A 88 -2.14 10.54 2.58
CA VAL A 88 -3.03 9.39 2.51
C VAL A 88 -4.36 9.75 1.83
N SER A 89 -4.39 10.86 1.08
CA SER A 89 -5.62 11.35 0.42
C SER A 89 -6.22 10.37 -0.58
N GLN A 90 -5.43 9.44 -1.10
CA GLN A 90 -5.85 8.40 -2.04
C GLN A 90 -6.36 7.12 -1.35
N VAL A 91 -6.39 7.08 -0.01
CA VAL A 91 -6.86 5.91 0.74
C VAL A 91 -8.38 5.95 0.87
N GLU A 92 -9.04 4.94 0.28
CA GLU A 92 -10.47 4.73 0.43
C GLU A 92 -10.75 3.56 1.39
N TRP A 93 -11.67 3.78 2.32
CA TRP A 93 -12.16 2.74 3.22
C TRP A 93 -13.54 2.28 2.78
N LEU A 94 -13.66 0.99 2.52
CA LEU A 94 -14.92 0.34 2.20
C LEU A 94 -15.36 -0.52 3.38
N ASP A 95 -16.57 -0.30 3.85
CA ASP A 95 -17.22 -1.21 4.79
C ASP A 95 -17.63 -2.53 4.11
N ALA A 96 -18.12 -3.49 4.89
CA ALA A 96 -18.53 -4.79 4.37
C ALA A 96 -19.69 -4.71 3.35
N GLU A 97 -20.59 -3.75 3.48
CA GLU A 97 -21.70 -3.56 2.53
C GLU A 97 -21.19 -3.00 1.20
N GLN A 98 -20.34 -1.97 1.26
CA GLN A 98 -19.67 -1.36 0.12
C GLN A 98 -18.78 -2.38 -0.60
N MET A 99 -17.96 -3.15 0.13
CA MET A 99 -17.12 -4.19 -0.45
C MET A 99 -17.94 -5.24 -1.22
N ASN A 100 -19.09 -5.66 -0.67
CA ASN A 100 -19.97 -6.62 -1.36
C ASN A 100 -20.61 -6.05 -2.64
N LYS A 101 -20.79 -4.72 -2.74
CA LYS A 101 -21.25 -4.05 -3.97
C LYS A 101 -20.13 -3.92 -5.00
N VAL A 102 -18.91 -3.59 -4.56
CA VAL A 102 -17.74 -3.43 -5.46
C VAL A 102 -17.24 -4.78 -5.98
N ARG A 103 -17.41 -5.87 -5.22
CA ARG A 103 -17.06 -7.25 -5.62
C ARG A 103 -17.71 -7.69 -6.93
N TRP A 104 -18.83 -7.09 -7.34
CA TRP A 104 -19.53 -7.38 -8.59
C TRP A 104 -19.09 -6.53 -9.79
N CYS A 105 -18.19 -5.55 -9.59
CA CYS A 105 -17.77 -4.60 -10.62
C CYS A 105 -16.28 -4.71 -11.00
N ILE A 106 -15.53 -5.64 -10.41
CA ILE A 106 -14.14 -5.92 -10.82
C ILE A 106 -14.20 -7.09 -11.82
N PRO A 107 -13.92 -6.87 -13.12
CA PRO A 107 -13.94 -7.92 -14.14
C PRO A 107 -12.88 -9.01 -13.87
#